data_AF-A0A0K8UR82-F1
#
_entry.id   AF-A0A0K8UR82-F1
#
_cell.length_a   1.000
_cell.length_b   1.000
_cell.length_c   1.000
_cell.angle_alpha   90.00
_cell.angle_beta   90.00
_cell.angle_gamma   90.00
#
_symmetry.space_group_name_H-M   'P 1'
#
loop_
_entity.id
_entity.type
_entity.pdbx_description
1 polymer ?
#
loop_
_entity_poly.entity_id
_entity_poly.type
_entity_poly.pdbx_seq_one_letter_code
_entity_poly.pdbx_strand_id
1 'polypeptide(L)'
;MESMMPYVNALWSYFPYMQSIEIYFKLLKDAGNVPDTMHYFVAQFIIVVYKKILEYDDCERYANEFICVYKTLPTLFKESNSECVNGILLQIYSLSDQKMLCEHNAELKQFLPNLEDYFISIFKGARKVNYLYLYASFVHFARSIAKTTNFYKLDGCGLHVYGQYVAAERALQGLGAENPPTAQQVDDYCYILQKIGVLLKVGYNVFDQLEHIMKTLHVRLLQTKQIHKFVDKESFIDVYAIDLLVSGCITLSQNKEFTRSSKMWLVREILALENYLLKFLSKAESKTNAQMYRVKTYFLCLTNLYYSFREVTDIPKLPLRLQPYHVLVETLLSSCLQRKPKLQVISEEESEFHPKHIISYQRSMFNSFTMLHSTKDIELPSPVAWKLCMRYGATTHKFADELFSFMQALIKHHSKIFAHISAVLIYNLYNQKPPLTIDVIQSVISAQKSFIDQLPVEHTPTLLCVTVVLRVLQFLQQALIKIPPITGGNRLMALKHLYLYTENLNVSDDNVLPDIRDQAKALQNHILNNGEQMCLKAYLYSLGVNTETNGGI
;
A
#
# COMPACT_ATOMS: atom_id res chain seq x y z
N MET A 1 -19.45 6.84 -8.42
CA MET A 1 -18.87 7.50 -9.61
C MET A 1 -18.87 6.60 -10.86
N GLU A 2 -18.21 5.44 -10.89
CA GLU A 2 -18.18 4.58 -12.10
C GLU A 2 -19.57 4.15 -12.59
N SER A 3 -20.52 3.97 -11.67
CA SER A 3 -21.91 3.66 -12.00
C SER A 3 -22.71 4.82 -12.59
N MET A 4 -22.30 6.09 -12.41
CA MET A 4 -23.06 7.27 -12.85
C MET A 4 -22.66 7.74 -14.25
N MET A 5 -21.41 7.48 -14.66
CA MET A 5 -20.90 7.91 -15.97
C MET A 5 -21.72 7.37 -17.16
N PRO A 6 -22.15 6.09 -17.17
CA PRO A 6 -23.03 5.58 -18.24
C PRO A 6 -24.35 6.33 -18.35
N TYR A 7 -24.95 6.74 -17.23
CA TYR A 7 -26.20 7.51 -17.22
C TYR A 7 -26.00 8.92 -17.77
N VAL A 8 -24.93 9.61 -17.33
CA VAL A 8 -24.60 10.94 -17.85
C VAL A 8 -24.36 10.89 -19.34
N ASN A 9 -23.59 9.90 -19.83
CA ASN A 9 -23.35 9.70 -21.26
C ASN A 9 -24.63 9.48 -22.07
N ALA A 10 -25.57 8.68 -21.54
CA ALA A 10 -26.84 8.40 -22.24
C ALA A 10 -27.75 9.64 -22.35
N LEU A 11 -27.69 10.54 -21.37
CA LEU A 11 -28.60 11.68 -21.27
C LEU A 11 -27.99 12.99 -21.79
N TRP A 12 -26.66 13.06 -21.95
CA TRP A 12 -25.89 14.27 -22.24
C TRP A 12 -26.42 15.10 -23.42
N SER A 13 -26.76 14.45 -24.52
CA SER A 13 -27.22 15.09 -25.77
C SER A 13 -28.70 15.50 -25.73
N TYR A 14 -29.50 14.90 -24.85
CA TYR A 14 -30.95 15.11 -24.79
C TYR A 14 -31.34 16.20 -23.79
N PHE A 15 -30.49 16.48 -22.81
CA PHE A 15 -30.81 17.38 -21.71
C PHE A 15 -29.71 18.45 -21.53
N PRO A 16 -29.78 19.59 -22.26
CA PRO A 16 -28.76 20.65 -22.21
C PRO A 16 -28.53 21.22 -20.81
N TYR A 17 -29.58 21.29 -19.98
CA TYR A 17 -29.44 21.75 -18.58
C TYR A 17 -28.52 20.84 -17.76
N MET A 18 -28.31 19.58 -18.17
CA MET A 18 -27.43 18.68 -17.45
C MET A 18 -25.97 19.13 -17.48
N GLN A 19 -25.63 19.96 -18.47
CA GLN A 19 -24.29 20.48 -18.75
C GLN A 19 -23.95 21.71 -17.89
N SER A 20 -24.92 22.31 -17.18
CA SER A 20 -24.69 23.51 -16.38
C SER A 20 -24.34 23.16 -14.93
N ILE A 21 -23.10 23.43 -14.53
CA ILE A 21 -22.62 23.14 -13.17
C ILE A 21 -23.21 24.12 -12.16
N GLU A 22 -23.50 25.35 -12.59
CA GLU A 22 -24.11 26.38 -11.78
C GLU A 22 -25.42 25.91 -11.10
N ILE A 23 -26.26 25.16 -11.82
CA ILE A 23 -27.52 24.62 -11.29
C ILE A 23 -27.25 23.70 -10.10
N TYR A 24 -26.26 22.81 -10.21
CA TYR A 24 -25.94 21.88 -9.14
C TYR A 24 -25.27 22.55 -7.94
N PHE A 25 -24.49 23.60 -8.17
CA PHE A 25 -23.96 24.43 -7.08
C PHE A 25 -25.06 25.15 -6.32
N LYS A 26 -26.08 25.68 -7.00
CA LYS A 26 -27.28 26.23 -6.35
C LYS A 26 -28.01 25.16 -5.54
N LEU A 27 -28.18 23.95 -6.08
CA LEU A 27 -28.76 22.83 -5.33
C LEU A 27 -27.99 22.48 -4.06
N LEU A 28 -26.66 22.61 -4.05
CA LEU A 28 -25.88 22.39 -2.83
C LEU A 28 -26.03 23.53 -1.80
N LYS A 29 -26.25 24.77 -2.25
CA LYS A 29 -26.38 25.95 -1.37
C LYS A 29 -27.78 26.12 -0.80
N ASP A 30 -28.80 25.96 -1.64
CA ASP A 30 -30.17 26.38 -1.32
C ASP A 30 -30.99 25.25 -0.66
N ALA A 31 -30.51 24.00 -0.73
CA ALA A 31 -31.24 22.84 -0.27
C ALA A 31 -30.93 22.45 1.20
N GLY A 32 -31.13 23.38 2.13
CA GLY A 32 -30.81 23.20 3.56
C GLY A 32 -31.62 22.12 4.30
N ASN A 33 -32.76 21.68 3.76
CA ASN A 33 -33.65 20.67 4.36
C ASN A 33 -33.51 19.27 3.72
N VAL A 34 -32.52 19.07 2.83
CA VAL A 34 -32.33 17.83 2.10
C VAL A 34 -31.32 16.93 2.85
N PRO A 35 -31.51 15.59 2.89
CA PRO A 35 -30.55 14.70 3.56
C PRO A 35 -29.13 14.81 2.98
N ASP A 36 -28.11 14.72 3.82
CA ASP A 36 -26.69 14.81 3.42
C ASP A 36 -26.32 13.82 2.30
N THR A 37 -26.97 12.65 2.28
CA THR A 37 -26.80 11.64 1.22
C THR A 37 -27.10 12.17 -0.18
N MET A 38 -28.07 13.08 -0.32
CA MET A 38 -28.37 13.74 -1.58
C MET A 38 -27.34 14.82 -1.91
N HIS A 39 -26.83 15.56 -0.91
CA HIS A 39 -25.71 16.48 -1.15
C HIS A 39 -24.46 15.73 -1.63
N TYR A 40 -24.17 14.55 -1.07
CA TYR A 40 -23.10 13.68 -1.56
C TYR A 40 -23.34 13.22 -3.01
N PHE A 41 -24.57 12.84 -3.33
CA PHE A 41 -24.94 12.44 -4.69
C PHE A 41 -24.77 13.60 -5.67
N VAL A 42 -25.26 14.80 -5.34
CA VAL A 42 -25.12 16.01 -6.17
C VAL A 42 -23.65 16.38 -6.34
N ALA A 43 -22.84 16.34 -5.27
CA ALA A 43 -21.41 16.59 -5.36
C ALA A 43 -20.70 15.59 -6.29
N GLN A 44 -21.00 14.29 -6.19
CA GLN A 44 -20.45 13.28 -7.11
C GLN A 44 -20.92 13.51 -8.54
N PHE A 45 -22.18 13.90 -8.72
CA PHE A 45 -22.76 14.19 -10.03
C PHE A 45 -22.06 15.38 -10.69
N ILE A 46 -21.76 16.45 -9.94
CA ILE A 46 -20.94 17.58 -10.41
C ILE A 46 -19.59 17.09 -10.93
N ILE A 47 -18.90 16.20 -10.21
CA ILE A 47 -17.60 15.67 -10.67
C ILE A 47 -17.74 14.92 -12.00
N VAL A 48 -18.78 14.11 -12.16
CA VAL A 48 -19.02 13.36 -13.40
C VAL A 48 -19.34 14.29 -14.57
N VAL A 49 -20.19 15.30 -14.35
CA VAL A 49 -20.49 16.33 -15.36
C VAL A 49 -19.23 17.11 -15.73
N TYR A 50 -18.45 17.56 -14.74
CA TYR A 50 -17.20 18.28 -14.98
C TYR A 50 -16.21 17.45 -15.79
N LYS A 51 -16.04 16.16 -15.45
CA LYS A 51 -15.22 15.23 -16.23
C LYS A 51 -15.73 15.09 -17.66
N LYS A 52 -17.05 15.03 -17.85
CA LYS A 52 -17.64 14.92 -19.19
C LYS A 52 -17.41 16.18 -20.02
N ILE A 53 -17.49 17.36 -19.42
CA ILE A 53 -17.16 18.64 -20.08
C ILE A 53 -15.69 18.63 -20.54
N LEU A 54 -14.77 18.17 -19.69
CA LEU A 54 -13.35 18.09 -20.01
C LEU A 54 -13.00 17.10 -21.15
N GLU A 55 -13.85 16.11 -21.44
CA GLU A 55 -13.65 15.19 -22.58
C GLU A 55 -13.88 15.87 -23.95
N TYR A 56 -14.52 17.04 -23.98
CA TYR A 56 -14.65 17.82 -25.21
C TYR A 56 -13.40 18.69 -25.39
N ASP A 57 -12.63 18.46 -26.46
CA ASP A 57 -11.46 19.26 -26.86
C ASP A 57 -11.79 20.75 -27.20
N ASP A 58 -13.05 21.17 -27.03
CA ASP A 58 -13.52 22.53 -27.21
C ASP A 58 -13.65 23.24 -25.85
N CYS A 59 -12.51 23.70 -25.34
CA CYS A 59 -12.42 24.46 -24.10
C CYS A 59 -13.15 25.81 -24.16
N GLU A 60 -13.34 26.38 -25.35
CA GLU A 60 -14.01 27.68 -25.54
C GLU A 60 -15.51 27.56 -25.29
N ARG A 61 -16.15 26.49 -25.78
CA ARG A 61 -17.59 26.25 -25.58
C ARG A 61 -18.02 26.26 -24.12
N TYR A 62 -17.16 25.78 -23.21
CA TYR A 62 -17.48 25.66 -21.78
C TYR A 62 -16.68 26.63 -20.90
N ALA A 63 -16.00 27.63 -21.46
CA ALA A 63 -15.21 28.63 -20.72
C ALA A 63 -15.98 29.25 -19.53
N ASN A 64 -17.26 29.60 -19.76
CA ASN A 64 -18.11 30.18 -18.72
C ASN A 64 -18.41 29.22 -17.56
N GLU A 65 -18.57 27.92 -17.84
CA GLU A 65 -18.78 26.91 -16.79
C GLU A 65 -17.51 26.76 -15.96
N PHE A 66 -16.32 26.76 -16.59
CA PHE A 66 -15.06 26.75 -15.87
C PHE A 66 -14.89 27.99 -14.98
N ILE A 67 -15.18 29.19 -15.51
CA ILE A 67 -15.12 30.43 -14.73
C ILE A 67 -16.10 30.38 -13.55
N CYS A 68 -17.34 29.94 -13.79
CA CYS A 68 -18.35 29.79 -12.75
C CYS A 68 -17.87 28.84 -11.64
N VAL A 69 -17.25 27.71 -12.02
CA VAL A 69 -16.69 26.74 -11.08
C VAL A 69 -15.63 27.37 -10.17
N TYR A 70 -14.60 27.99 -10.76
CA TYR A 70 -13.49 28.56 -10.00
C TYR A 70 -13.87 29.78 -9.17
N LYS A 71 -14.85 30.56 -9.64
CA LYS A 71 -15.40 31.70 -8.90
C LYS A 71 -16.26 31.27 -7.70
N THR A 72 -17.03 30.18 -7.84
CA THR A 72 -18.06 29.81 -6.86
C THR A 72 -17.56 28.84 -5.79
N LEU A 73 -16.60 27.96 -6.11
CA LEU A 73 -16.07 26.95 -5.19
C LEU A 73 -15.57 27.50 -3.85
N PRO A 74 -14.76 28.58 -3.77
CA PRO A 74 -14.29 29.10 -2.49
C PRO A 74 -15.44 29.49 -1.55
N THR A 75 -16.50 30.08 -2.10
CA THR A 75 -17.67 30.49 -1.34
C THR A 75 -18.48 29.28 -0.90
N LEU A 76 -18.69 28.31 -1.79
CA LEU A 76 -19.43 27.09 -1.49
C LEU A 76 -18.72 26.27 -0.40
N PHE A 77 -17.39 26.22 -0.39
CA PHE A 77 -16.65 25.55 0.67
C PHE A 77 -16.72 26.25 2.04
N LYS A 78 -16.95 27.57 2.06
CA LYS A 78 -17.17 28.33 3.31
C LYS A 78 -18.59 28.14 3.85
N GLU A 79 -19.57 28.00 2.96
CA GLU A 79 -20.99 27.86 3.29
C GLU A 79 -21.40 26.41 3.60
N SER A 80 -20.72 25.44 2.98
CA SER A 80 -20.97 24.01 3.19
C SER A 80 -20.45 23.56 4.55
N ASN A 81 -21.35 22.98 5.36
CA ASN A 81 -20.99 22.40 6.66
C ASN A 81 -20.35 21.00 6.55
N SER A 82 -20.39 20.36 5.37
CA SER A 82 -19.93 18.99 5.18
C SER A 82 -18.53 18.91 4.57
N GLU A 83 -17.57 18.41 5.35
CA GLU A 83 -16.21 18.13 4.88
C GLU A 83 -16.17 17.03 3.81
N CYS A 84 -17.13 16.10 3.82
CA CYS A 84 -17.26 15.08 2.78
C CYS A 84 -17.69 15.67 1.43
N VAL A 85 -18.70 16.55 1.41
CA VAL A 85 -19.10 17.28 0.19
C VAL A 85 -17.93 18.10 -0.34
N ASN A 86 -17.28 18.88 0.55
CA ASN A 86 -16.14 19.69 0.16
C ASN A 86 -14.99 18.84 -0.37
N GLY A 87 -14.70 17.70 0.27
CA GLY A 87 -13.70 16.73 -0.16
C GLY A 87 -13.99 16.10 -1.53
N ILE A 88 -15.25 15.83 -1.85
CA ILE A 88 -15.66 15.37 -3.20
C ILE A 88 -15.41 16.48 -4.22
N LEU A 89 -15.87 17.68 -3.93
CA LEU A 89 -15.75 18.84 -4.83
C LEU A 89 -14.30 19.27 -5.07
N LEU A 90 -13.38 19.01 -4.14
CA LEU A 90 -11.95 19.22 -4.37
C LEU A 90 -11.40 18.42 -5.57
N GLN A 91 -12.03 17.31 -5.96
CA GLN A 91 -11.62 16.52 -7.14
C GLN A 91 -11.67 17.33 -8.43
N ILE A 92 -12.50 18.37 -8.53
CA ILE A 92 -12.52 19.30 -9.68
C ILE A 92 -11.09 19.78 -9.97
N TYR A 93 -10.34 20.19 -8.95
CA TYR A 93 -8.96 20.66 -9.09
C TYR A 93 -7.96 19.57 -9.51
N SER A 94 -8.27 18.29 -9.25
CA SER A 94 -7.44 17.20 -9.77
C SER A 94 -7.71 16.90 -11.23
N LEU A 95 -8.92 17.20 -11.71
CA LEU A 95 -9.36 16.95 -13.08
C LEU A 95 -9.00 18.08 -14.03
N SER A 96 -8.97 19.32 -13.54
CA SER A 96 -8.51 20.47 -14.32
C SER A 96 -7.03 20.30 -14.68
N ASP A 97 -6.76 19.93 -15.93
CA ASP A 97 -5.40 19.69 -16.40
C ASP A 97 -4.56 20.98 -16.34
N GLN A 98 -3.23 20.82 -16.24
CA GLN A 98 -2.29 21.93 -16.22
C GLN A 98 -2.43 22.83 -17.46
N LYS A 99 -2.82 22.28 -18.61
CA LYS A 99 -3.04 23.02 -19.86
C LYS A 99 -4.26 23.94 -19.83
N MET A 100 -5.35 23.50 -19.19
CA MET A 100 -6.59 24.27 -19.04
C MET A 100 -6.37 25.55 -18.21
N LEU A 101 -5.58 25.43 -17.14
CA LEU A 101 -5.25 26.53 -16.22
C LEU A 101 -4.12 27.44 -16.69
N CYS A 102 -3.26 26.98 -17.61
CA CYS A 102 -2.06 27.72 -18.03
C CYS A 102 -2.11 28.29 -19.45
N GLU A 103 -2.80 27.65 -20.39
CA GLU A 103 -2.68 27.98 -21.82
C GLU A 103 -3.92 28.67 -22.41
N HIS A 104 -5.12 28.43 -21.87
CA HIS A 104 -6.38 28.79 -22.55
C HIS A 104 -7.26 29.81 -21.82
N ASN A 105 -6.98 30.18 -20.56
CA ASN A 105 -7.86 31.10 -19.83
C ASN A 105 -7.16 31.87 -18.70
N ALA A 106 -6.56 33.03 -19.02
CA ALA A 106 -5.86 33.88 -18.05
C ALA A 106 -6.76 34.35 -16.89
N GLU A 107 -8.07 34.43 -17.12
CA GLU A 107 -9.08 34.78 -16.12
C GLU A 107 -9.19 33.74 -15.00
N LEU A 108 -9.06 32.43 -15.31
CA LEU A 108 -9.10 31.36 -14.30
C LEU A 108 -7.97 31.49 -13.28
N LYS A 109 -6.79 31.95 -13.72
CA LYS A 109 -5.63 32.16 -12.84
C LYS A 109 -5.91 33.23 -11.78
N GLN A 110 -6.79 34.19 -12.05
CA GLN A 110 -7.14 35.26 -11.10
C GLN A 110 -7.98 34.77 -9.92
N PHE A 111 -8.65 33.61 -10.05
CA PHE A 111 -9.44 33.04 -8.95
C PHE A 111 -8.62 32.12 -8.03
N LEU A 112 -7.43 31.67 -8.45
CA LEU A 112 -6.56 30.82 -7.65
C LEU A 112 -6.15 31.45 -6.29
N PRO A 113 -5.84 32.75 -6.18
CA PRO A 113 -5.56 33.38 -4.89
C PRO A 113 -6.70 33.27 -3.87
N ASN A 114 -7.97 33.34 -4.29
CA ASN A 114 -9.12 33.22 -3.38
C ASN A 114 -9.22 31.80 -2.79
N LEU A 115 -8.81 30.80 -3.57
CA LEU A 115 -8.74 29.41 -3.12
C LEU A 115 -7.57 29.18 -2.17
N GLU A 116 -6.42 29.78 -2.47
CA GLU A 116 -5.29 29.79 -1.56
C GLU A 116 -5.67 30.35 -0.19
N ASP A 117 -6.42 31.46 -0.18
CA ASP A 117 -6.87 32.08 1.07
C ASP A 117 -7.88 31.20 1.81
N TYR A 118 -8.74 30.48 1.08
CA TYR A 118 -9.61 29.47 1.69
C TYR A 118 -8.79 28.35 2.36
N PHE A 119 -7.79 27.79 1.67
CA PHE A 119 -6.94 26.74 2.24
C PHE A 119 -6.14 27.21 3.45
N ILE A 120 -5.61 28.44 3.42
CA ILE A 120 -4.98 29.06 4.58
C ILE A 120 -5.99 29.18 5.73
N SER A 121 -7.23 29.57 5.46
CA SER A 121 -8.26 29.72 6.49
C SER A 121 -8.61 28.40 7.18
N ILE A 122 -8.69 27.29 6.42
CA ILE A 122 -8.85 25.95 6.99
C ILE A 122 -7.64 25.59 7.85
N PHE A 123 -6.43 25.80 7.33
CA PHE A 123 -5.21 25.36 7.97
C PHE A 123 -4.90 26.14 9.26
N LYS A 124 -5.10 27.45 9.26
CA LYS A 124 -4.86 28.35 10.42
C LYS A 124 -6.08 28.47 11.33
N GLY A 125 -7.24 27.98 10.90
CA GLY A 125 -8.48 28.03 11.67
C GLY A 125 -8.39 27.31 13.01
N ALA A 126 -9.18 27.79 13.97
CA ALA A 126 -9.33 27.17 15.28
C ALA A 126 -10.17 25.87 15.23
N ARG A 127 -11.06 25.74 14.24
CA ARG A 127 -11.83 24.52 14.00
C ARG A 127 -10.89 23.40 13.52
N LYS A 128 -10.95 22.26 14.20
CA LYS A 128 -10.29 21.03 13.75
C LYS A 128 -11.08 20.46 12.58
N VAL A 129 -10.39 20.12 11.49
CA VAL A 129 -10.99 19.43 10.34
C VAL A 129 -10.45 18.00 10.23
N ASN A 130 -11.19 17.12 9.56
CA ASN A 130 -10.76 15.75 9.30
C ASN A 130 -9.42 15.73 8.54
N TYR A 131 -8.52 14.83 8.93
CA TYR A 131 -7.16 14.74 8.37
C TYR A 131 -7.15 14.50 6.85
N LEU A 132 -8.05 13.67 6.31
CA LEU A 132 -8.13 13.42 4.87
C LEU A 132 -8.54 14.68 4.11
N TYR A 133 -9.49 15.43 4.66
CA TYR A 133 -9.92 16.70 4.07
C TYR A 133 -8.81 17.75 4.14
N LEU A 134 -8.12 17.85 5.27
CA LEU A 134 -6.94 18.72 5.45
C LEU A 134 -5.86 18.40 4.42
N TYR A 135 -5.50 17.12 4.29
CA TYR A 135 -4.48 16.66 3.35
C TYR A 135 -4.87 16.94 1.89
N ALA A 136 -6.09 16.59 1.49
CA ALA A 136 -6.58 16.84 0.13
C ALA A 136 -6.59 18.34 -0.20
N SER A 137 -7.09 19.17 0.72
CA SER A 137 -7.08 20.63 0.60
C SER A 137 -5.67 21.16 0.36
N PHE A 138 -4.70 20.66 1.12
CA PHE A 138 -3.32 21.15 1.03
C PHE A 138 -2.58 20.66 -0.23
N VAL A 139 -2.90 19.46 -0.74
CA VAL A 139 -2.40 19.01 -2.06
C VAL A 139 -2.84 19.98 -3.16
N HIS A 140 -4.09 20.44 -3.12
CA HIS A 140 -4.59 21.43 -4.09
C HIS A 140 -4.04 22.84 -3.84
N PHE A 141 -3.85 23.22 -2.58
CA PHE A 141 -3.16 24.46 -2.23
C PHE A 141 -1.75 24.51 -2.81
N ALA A 142 -0.94 23.46 -2.59
CA ALA A 142 0.41 23.35 -3.13
C ALA A 142 0.45 23.46 -4.67
N ARG A 143 -0.50 22.81 -5.36
CA ARG A 143 -0.66 22.93 -6.82
C ARG A 143 -1.01 24.35 -7.25
N SER A 144 -1.90 25.04 -6.53
CA SER A 144 -2.24 26.44 -6.79
C SER A 144 -1.03 27.35 -6.65
N ILE A 145 -0.30 27.20 -5.54
CA ILE A 145 0.90 28.00 -5.23
C ILE A 145 1.98 27.80 -6.29
N ALA A 146 2.19 26.58 -6.79
CA ALA A 146 3.12 26.32 -7.89
C ALA A 146 2.78 27.10 -9.18
N LYS A 147 1.51 27.52 -9.36
CA LYS A 147 1.04 28.27 -10.54
C LYS A 147 0.98 29.78 -10.31
N THR A 148 0.61 30.22 -9.11
CA THR A 148 0.53 31.64 -8.74
C THR A 148 1.87 32.19 -8.26
N THR A 149 2.81 31.32 -7.91
CA THR A 149 4.11 31.64 -7.31
C THR A 149 4.03 32.34 -5.94
N ASN A 150 2.88 32.25 -5.26
CA ASN A 150 2.62 32.86 -3.96
C ASN A 150 3.28 32.08 -2.79
N PHE A 151 4.54 31.65 -2.93
CA PHE A 151 5.22 30.77 -1.97
C PHE A 151 5.21 31.30 -0.52
N TYR A 152 5.21 32.62 -0.33
CA TYR A 152 5.09 33.27 0.98
C TYR A 152 3.86 32.82 1.79
N LYS A 153 2.76 32.43 1.12
CA LYS A 153 1.55 31.90 1.77
C LYS A 153 1.81 30.55 2.44
N LEU A 154 2.65 29.73 1.81
CA LEU A 154 3.05 28.41 2.28
C LEU A 154 4.02 28.55 3.46
N ASP A 155 5.00 29.47 3.37
CA ASP A 155 5.91 29.82 4.47
C ASP A 155 5.14 30.35 5.68
N GLY A 156 4.14 31.21 5.44
CA GLY A 156 3.25 31.72 6.48
C GLY A 156 2.42 30.64 7.18
N CYS A 157 2.16 29.49 6.53
CA CYS A 157 1.55 28.33 7.17
C CYS A 157 2.56 27.54 8.01
N GLY A 158 3.78 27.35 7.49
CA GLY A 158 4.90 26.74 8.21
C GLY A 158 5.23 27.46 9.51
N LEU A 159 5.41 28.79 9.46
CA LEU A 159 5.66 29.63 10.64
C LEU A 159 4.54 29.53 11.67
N HIS A 160 3.28 29.54 11.22
CA HIS A 160 2.13 29.46 12.11
C HIS A 160 2.09 28.13 12.88
N VAL A 161 2.17 27.00 12.18
CA VAL A 161 2.11 25.67 12.84
C VAL A 161 3.35 25.42 13.69
N TYR A 162 4.52 25.91 13.29
CA TYR A 162 5.73 25.80 14.10
C TYR A 162 5.60 26.59 15.42
N GLY A 163 5.01 27.79 15.38
CA GLY A 163 4.68 28.56 16.57
C GLY A 163 3.73 27.80 17.52
N GLN A 164 2.69 27.17 16.97
CA GLN A 164 1.78 26.31 17.74
C GLN A 164 2.51 25.12 18.37
N TYR A 165 3.38 24.46 17.59
CA TYR A 165 4.19 23.34 18.06
C TYR A 165 5.09 23.71 19.23
N VAL A 166 5.85 24.82 19.14
CA VAL A 166 6.73 25.27 20.21
C VAL A 166 5.95 25.61 21.49
N ALA A 167 4.79 26.26 21.35
CA ALA A 167 3.94 26.57 22.49
C ALA A 167 3.41 25.29 23.18
N ALA A 168 2.92 24.33 22.38
CA ALA A 168 2.45 23.05 22.89
C ALA A 168 3.58 22.24 23.56
N GLU A 169 4.78 22.21 22.96
CA GLU A 169 5.95 21.53 23.52
C GLU A 169 6.36 22.11 24.88
N ARG A 170 6.39 23.44 25.03
CA ARG A 170 6.68 24.09 26.32
C ARG A 170 5.63 23.74 27.38
N ALA A 171 4.35 23.75 27.00
CA ALA A 171 3.27 23.35 27.90
C ALA A 171 3.42 21.89 28.35
N LEU A 172 3.73 20.98 27.43
CA LEU A 172 3.93 19.56 27.72
C LEU A 172 5.21 19.27 28.51
N GLN A 173 6.27 20.08 28.38
CA GLN A 173 7.49 19.94 29.19
C GLN A 173 7.28 20.33 30.65
N GLY A 174 6.35 21.24 30.94
CA GLY A 174 5.99 21.65 32.30
C GLY A 174 5.16 20.62 33.07
N LEU A 175 4.74 19.54 32.43
CA LEU A 175 3.86 18.51 33.01
C LEU A 175 4.69 17.34 33.55
N GLY A 176 4.57 17.09 34.86
CA GLY A 176 5.22 16.00 35.57
C GLY A 176 4.32 14.77 35.77
N ALA A 177 4.80 13.77 36.51
CA ALA A 177 4.00 12.58 36.84
C ALA A 177 2.71 12.89 37.63
N GLU A 178 2.71 14.01 38.37
CA GLU A 178 1.58 14.45 39.20
C GLU A 178 0.53 15.25 38.43
N ASN A 179 0.89 15.83 37.26
CA ASN A 179 0.01 16.64 36.43
C ASN A 179 0.06 16.14 34.97
N PRO A 180 -0.68 15.08 34.62
CA PRO A 180 -0.75 14.59 33.25
C PRO A 180 -1.44 15.63 32.34
N PRO A 181 -1.13 15.65 31.03
CA PRO A 181 -1.84 16.51 30.08
C PRO A 181 -3.31 16.15 29.98
N THR A 182 -4.14 17.17 29.78
CA THR A 182 -5.57 16.99 29.55
C THR A 182 -5.82 16.39 28.16
N ALA A 183 -6.97 15.74 27.96
CA ALA A 183 -7.37 15.19 26.66
C ALA A 183 -7.34 16.26 25.55
N GLN A 184 -7.83 17.47 25.85
CA GLN A 184 -7.79 18.60 24.91
C GLN A 184 -6.35 18.96 24.49
N GLN A 185 -5.40 18.98 25.42
CA GLN A 185 -3.99 19.26 25.11
C GLN A 185 -3.38 18.18 24.20
N VAL A 186 -3.73 16.91 24.43
CA VAL A 186 -3.32 15.79 23.58
C VAL A 186 -3.92 15.92 22.18
N ASP A 187 -5.21 16.23 22.08
CA ASP A 187 -5.90 16.37 20.80
C ASP A 187 -5.40 17.57 20.01
N ASP A 188 -5.07 18.68 20.68
CA ASP A 188 -4.48 19.86 20.05
C ASP A 188 -3.08 19.55 19.53
N TYR A 189 -2.27 18.87 20.33
CA TYR A 189 -0.94 18.43 19.90
C TYR A 189 -1.02 17.45 18.72
N CYS A 190 -1.95 16.50 18.73
CA CYS A 190 -2.21 15.60 17.62
C CYS A 190 -2.57 16.36 16.32
N TYR A 191 -3.43 17.38 16.41
CA TYR A 191 -3.81 18.21 15.26
C TYR A 191 -2.64 19.04 14.73
N ILE A 192 -1.75 19.53 15.61
CA ILE A 192 -0.50 20.18 15.20
C ILE A 192 0.39 19.21 14.42
N LEU A 193 0.58 17.97 14.91
CA LEU A 193 1.37 16.95 14.19
C LEU A 193 0.78 16.63 12.82
N GLN A 194 -0.55 16.54 12.70
CA GLN A 194 -1.23 16.36 11.42
C GLN A 194 -0.92 17.49 10.44
N LYS A 195 -1.01 18.76 10.88
CA LYS A 195 -0.68 19.94 10.06
C LYS A 195 0.78 19.93 9.57
N ILE A 196 1.73 19.60 10.45
CA ILE A 196 3.14 19.46 10.07
C ILE A 196 3.32 18.32 9.05
N GLY A 197 2.69 17.17 9.30
CA GLY A 197 2.75 16.01 8.41
C GLY A 197 2.19 16.32 7.02
N VAL A 198 1.10 17.06 6.92
CA VAL A 198 0.55 17.52 5.64
C VAL A 198 1.55 18.39 4.88
N LEU A 199 2.17 19.38 5.54
CA LEU A 199 3.17 20.26 4.93
C LEU A 199 4.38 19.48 4.38
N LEU A 200 4.87 18.48 5.11
CA LEU A 200 5.98 17.65 4.62
C LEU A 200 5.59 16.81 3.40
N LYS A 201 4.37 16.26 3.39
CA LYS A 201 3.92 15.37 2.31
C LYS A 201 3.68 16.08 0.97
N VAL A 202 3.40 17.38 0.96
CA VAL A 202 3.32 18.15 -0.30
C VAL A 202 4.69 18.50 -0.88
N GLY A 203 5.80 18.10 -0.24
CA GLY A 203 7.15 18.22 -0.80
C GLY A 203 7.76 19.61 -0.69
N TYR A 204 7.13 20.53 0.06
CA TYR A 204 7.69 21.83 0.37
C TYR A 204 8.31 21.81 1.76
N ASN A 205 9.64 21.83 1.83
CA ASN A 205 10.32 21.95 3.13
C ASN A 205 10.29 23.40 3.62
N VAL A 206 9.18 23.80 4.25
CA VAL A 206 8.99 25.12 4.86
C VAL A 206 9.54 25.23 6.28
N PHE A 207 10.30 24.23 6.74
CA PHE A 207 10.75 24.13 8.12
C PHE A 207 12.28 24.16 8.22
N ASP A 208 12.84 25.31 8.60
CA ASP A 208 14.26 25.42 8.95
C ASP A 208 14.61 24.56 10.18
N GLN A 209 13.63 24.32 11.06
CA GLN A 209 13.80 23.63 12.34
C GLN A 209 13.30 22.17 12.30
N LEU A 210 13.18 21.57 11.11
CA LEU A 210 12.66 20.20 10.97
C LEU A 210 13.46 19.17 11.79
N GLU A 211 14.79 19.28 11.82
CA GLU A 211 15.65 18.40 12.62
C GLU A 211 15.28 18.48 14.12
N HIS A 212 14.98 19.67 14.63
CA HIS A 212 14.58 19.86 16.02
C HIS A 212 13.22 19.23 16.33
N ILE A 213 12.24 19.38 15.43
CA ILE A 213 10.92 18.73 15.55
C ILE A 213 11.10 17.21 15.61
N MET A 214 11.89 16.64 14.69
CA MET A 214 12.12 15.19 14.63
C MET A 214 12.82 14.66 15.88
N LYS A 215 13.88 15.34 16.36
CA LYS A 215 14.58 14.97 17.61
C LYS A 215 13.63 14.93 18.81
N THR A 216 12.83 15.97 18.96
CA THR A 216 11.90 16.09 20.09
C THR A 216 10.83 15.00 20.03
N LEU A 217 10.25 14.79 18.84
CA LEU A 217 9.22 13.77 18.63
C LEU A 217 9.77 12.36 18.84
N HIS A 218 11.02 12.09 18.42
CA HIS A 218 11.69 10.82 18.69
C HIS A 218 11.82 10.56 20.19
N VAL A 219 12.31 11.55 20.96
CA VAL A 219 12.46 11.40 22.42
C VAL A 219 11.11 11.09 23.07
N ARG A 220 10.04 11.80 22.68
CA ARG A 220 8.70 11.58 23.24
C ARG A 220 8.10 10.23 22.86
N LEU A 221 8.29 9.77 21.63
CA LEU A 221 7.71 8.52 21.14
C LEU A 221 8.53 7.30 21.54
N LEU A 222 9.83 7.30 21.22
CA LEU A 222 10.67 6.10 21.26
C LEU A 222 11.39 5.93 22.60
N GLN A 223 11.89 7.03 23.19
CA GLN A 223 12.73 6.97 24.38
C GLN A 223 11.91 7.04 25.67
N THR A 224 11.12 8.11 25.85
CA THR A 224 10.33 8.35 27.07
C THR A 224 8.95 7.69 27.01
N LYS A 225 8.50 7.31 25.81
CA LYS A 225 7.17 6.72 25.54
C LYS A 225 6.02 7.56 26.12
N GLN A 226 6.21 8.87 26.20
CA GLN A 226 5.18 9.80 26.67
C GLN A 226 3.96 9.76 25.75
N ILE A 227 4.16 9.65 24.44
CA ILE A 227 3.05 9.56 23.48
C ILE A 227 2.19 8.33 23.75
N HIS A 228 2.77 7.19 24.12
CA HIS A 228 2.01 5.98 24.47
C HIS A 228 1.12 6.15 25.70
N LYS A 229 1.49 7.05 26.62
CA LYS A 229 0.65 7.38 27.79
C LYS A 229 -0.57 8.20 27.39
N PHE A 230 -0.55 8.82 26.20
CA PHE A 230 -1.66 9.60 25.65
C PHE A 230 -2.54 8.76 24.71
N VAL A 231 -2.15 7.51 24.42
CA VAL A 231 -2.93 6.61 23.58
C VAL A 231 -4.03 5.96 24.43
N ASP A 232 -5.17 6.63 24.52
CA ASP A 232 -6.43 5.92 24.75
C ASP A 232 -6.79 5.09 23.50
N LYS A 233 -7.71 4.12 23.63
CA LYS A 233 -8.05 3.19 22.52
C LYS A 233 -8.43 3.92 21.21
N GLU A 234 -8.87 5.17 21.30
CA GLU A 234 -9.41 6.01 20.22
C GLU A 234 -8.45 7.12 19.74
N SER A 235 -7.35 7.42 20.44
CA SER A 235 -6.37 8.42 19.97
C SER A 235 -5.36 7.79 19.00
N PHE A 236 -5.11 8.44 17.86
CA PHE A 236 -4.16 8.01 16.83
C PHE A 236 -2.92 8.89 16.78
N ILE A 237 -2.63 9.60 17.87
CA ILE A 237 -1.45 10.45 17.98
C ILE A 237 -0.14 9.68 17.69
N ASP A 238 -0.10 8.40 18.04
CA ASP A 238 1.00 7.49 17.71
C ASP A 238 1.17 7.31 16.20
N VAL A 239 0.07 7.13 15.46
CA VAL A 239 0.06 6.99 14.00
C VAL A 239 0.62 8.24 13.34
N TYR A 240 0.10 9.40 13.72
CA TYR A 240 0.53 10.68 13.14
C TYR A 240 1.98 11.02 13.51
N ALA A 241 2.40 10.71 14.74
CA ALA A 241 3.78 10.89 15.17
C ALA A 241 4.75 10.02 14.35
N ILE A 242 4.42 8.75 14.12
CA ILE A 242 5.29 7.82 13.37
C ILE A 242 5.36 8.19 11.90
N ASP A 243 4.21 8.48 11.28
CA ASP A 243 4.13 8.91 9.89
C ASP A 243 4.93 10.21 9.67
N LEU A 244 4.84 11.15 10.64
CA LEU A 244 5.64 12.38 10.65
C LEU A 244 7.14 12.09 10.84
N LEU A 245 7.54 11.24 11.78
CA LEU A 245 8.95 10.88 12.00
C LEU A 245 9.58 10.26 10.76
N VAL A 246 8.89 9.31 10.11
CA VAL A 246 9.38 8.66 8.89
C VAL A 246 9.45 9.65 7.74
N SER A 247 8.39 10.44 7.52
CA SER A 247 8.37 11.46 6.46
C SER A 247 9.48 12.49 6.66
N GLY A 248 9.65 12.99 7.88
CA GLY A 248 10.70 13.95 8.21
C GLY A 248 12.11 13.36 8.08
N CYS A 249 12.33 12.09 8.46
CA CYS A 249 13.62 11.43 8.21
C CYS A 249 13.93 11.34 6.71
N ILE A 250 12.94 11.00 5.89
CA ILE A 250 13.10 10.96 4.42
C ILE A 250 13.39 12.36 3.88
N THR A 251 12.66 13.39 4.30
CA THR A 251 12.93 14.78 3.88
C THR A 251 14.32 15.24 4.29
N LEU A 252 14.73 15.02 5.54
CA LEU A 252 16.07 15.38 6.03
C LEU A 252 17.18 14.63 5.30
N SER A 253 16.92 13.40 4.87
CA SER A 253 17.88 12.60 4.10
C SER A 253 18.25 13.22 2.76
N GLN A 254 17.36 14.01 2.19
CA GLN A 254 17.53 14.68 0.90
C GLN A 254 18.22 16.04 1.04
N ASN A 255 18.46 16.51 2.27
CA ASN A 255 19.12 17.79 2.51
C ASN A 255 20.64 17.67 2.25
N LYS A 256 21.12 18.43 1.25
CA LYS A 256 22.54 18.44 0.86
C LYS A 256 23.44 19.14 1.87
N GLU A 257 22.89 20.03 2.69
CA GLU A 257 23.64 20.83 3.68
C GLU A 257 23.80 20.11 5.02
N PHE A 258 23.36 18.85 5.12
CA PHE A 258 23.40 18.09 6.36
C PHE A 258 24.84 17.80 6.79
N THR A 259 25.20 18.30 7.98
CA THR A 259 26.51 18.06 8.59
C THR A 259 26.74 16.56 8.83
N ARG A 260 28.00 16.14 8.94
CA ARG A 260 28.35 14.73 9.23
C ARG A 260 27.71 14.23 10.53
N SER A 261 27.63 15.08 11.57
CA SER A 261 26.97 14.75 12.83
C SER A 261 25.46 14.58 12.67
N SER A 262 24.79 15.46 11.92
CA SER A 262 23.36 15.32 11.61
C SER A 262 23.06 14.06 10.80
N LYS A 263 23.93 13.71 9.83
CA LYS A 263 23.83 12.43 9.07
C LYS A 263 23.95 11.21 10.00
N MET A 264 24.93 11.19 10.89
CA MET A 264 25.11 10.09 11.85
C MET A 264 23.96 9.97 12.84
N TRP A 265 23.40 11.10 13.28
CA TRP A 265 22.18 11.11 14.08
C TRP A 265 21.02 10.48 13.29
N LEU A 266 20.74 10.96 12.08
CA LEU A 266 19.64 10.46 11.25
C LEU A 266 19.74 8.94 10.98
N VAL A 267 20.94 8.39 10.78
CA VAL A 267 21.13 6.93 10.68
C VAL A 267 20.67 6.20 11.93
N ARG A 268 21.03 6.70 13.13
CA ARG A 268 20.59 6.11 14.41
C ARG A 268 19.07 6.19 14.57
N GLU A 269 18.48 7.29 14.13
CA GLU A 269 17.03 7.51 14.15
C GLU A 269 16.29 6.50 13.28
N ILE A 270 16.74 6.31 12.03
CA ILE A 270 16.16 5.36 11.09
C ILE A 270 16.20 3.93 11.66
N LEU A 271 17.34 3.53 12.24
CA LEU A 271 17.48 2.20 12.86
C LEU A 271 16.59 2.05 14.11
N ALA A 272 16.43 3.11 14.90
CA ALA A 272 15.52 3.08 16.05
C ALA A 272 14.05 2.97 15.61
N LEU A 273 13.66 3.69 14.56
CA LEU A 273 12.33 3.61 13.95
C LEU A 273 12.05 2.24 13.35
N GLU A 274 12.99 1.68 12.58
CA GLU A 274 12.90 0.33 12.05
C GLU A 274 12.64 -0.69 13.18
N ASN A 275 13.47 -0.68 14.22
CA ASN A 275 13.32 -1.59 15.35
C ASN A 275 11.98 -1.43 16.08
N TYR A 276 11.52 -0.19 16.25
CA TYR A 276 10.23 0.11 16.88
C TYR A 276 9.06 -0.44 16.04
N LEU A 277 9.05 -0.16 14.73
CA LEU A 277 8.02 -0.62 13.81
C LEU A 277 7.98 -2.16 13.74
N LEU A 278 9.14 -2.81 13.67
CA LEU A 278 9.25 -4.27 13.68
C LEU A 278 8.70 -4.88 14.96
N LYS A 279 9.02 -4.30 16.12
CA LYS A 279 8.53 -4.78 17.41
C LYS A 279 7.02 -4.66 17.53
N PHE A 280 6.42 -3.60 16.97
CA PHE A 280 4.98 -3.46 16.90
C PHE A 280 4.35 -4.49 15.96
N LEU A 281 4.78 -4.53 14.69
CA LEU A 281 4.19 -5.38 13.65
C LEU A 281 4.33 -6.88 13.96
N SER A 282 5.44 -7.31 14.57
CA SER A 282 5.63 -8.71 14.99
C SER A 282 4.64 -9.22 16.04
N LYS A 283 3.93 -8.31 16.72
CA LYS A 283 2.92 -8.64 17.76
C LYS A 283 1.54 -8.11 17.41
N ALA A 284 1.38 -7.45 16.27
CA ALA A 284 0.17 -6.73 15.96
C ALA A 284 -0.95 -7.72 15.58
N GLU A 285 -2.10 -7.55 16.22
CA GLU A 285 -3.34 -8.21 15.83
C GLU A 285 -4.29 -7.16 15.27
N SER A 286 -4.77 -7.33 14.03
CA SER A 286 -5.73 -6.43 13.39
C SER A 286 -7.18 -6.84 13.69
N LYS A 287 -7.52 -7.02 14.97
CA LYS A 287 -8.86 -7.47 15.41
C LYS A 287 -9.93 -6.39 15.23
N THR A 288 -9.57 -5.10 15.30
CA THR A 288 -10.46 -3.94 15.10
C THR A 288 -10.07 -3.09 13.89
N ASN A 289 -10.96 -2.22 13.42
CA ASN A 289 -10.67 -1.29 12.33
C ASN A 289 -9.60 -0.25 12.72
N ALA A 290 -9.67 0.28 13.95
CA ALA A 290 -8.63 1.12 14.52
C ALA A 290 -7.25 0.44 14.54
N GLN A 291 -7.18 -0.84 14.92
CA GLN A 291 -5.93 -1.60 14.88
C GLN A 291 -5.45 -1.80 13.44
N MET A 292 -6.35 -2.07 12.49
CA MET A 292 -6.00 -2.18 11.08
C MET A 292 -5.41 -0.87 10.55
N TYR A 293 -5.96 0.28 10.92
CA TYR A 293 -5.42 1.56 10.52
C TYR A 293 -3.98 1.76 11.03
N ARG A 294 -3.73 1.46 12.33
CA ARG A 294 -2.37 1.47 12.90
C ARG A 294 -1.42 0.52 12.17
N VAL A 295 -1.83 -0.74 11.97
CA VAL A 295 -1.04 -1.75 11.25
C VAL A 295 -0.71 -1.30 9.84
N LYS A 296 -1.70 -0.80 9.09
CA LYS A 296 -1.50 -0.27 7.74
C LYS A 296 -0.47 0.85 7.74
N THR A 297 -0.62 1.85 8.60
CA THR A 297 0.29 3.00 8.59
C THR A 297 1.71 2.61 8.98
N TYR A 298 1.87 1.77 10.01
CA TYR A 298 3.18 1.32 10.46
C TYR A 298 3.86 0.41 9.42
N PHE A 299 3.07 -0.44 8.74
CA PHE A 299 3.55 -1.25 7.63
C PHE A 299 4.05 -0.37 6.48
N LEU A 300 3.27 0.62 6.06
CA LEU A 300 3.66 1.55 5.01
C LEU A 300 4.91 2.34 5.38
N CYS A 301 4.99 2.83 6.62
CA CYS A 301 6.17 3.51 7.16
C CYS A 301 7.42 2.63 7.07
N LEU A 302 7.33 1.36 7.49
CA LEU A 302 8.45 0.44 7.42
C LEU A 302 8.88 0.16 5.97
N THR A 303 7.92 -0.07 5.05
CA THR A 303 8.24 -0.26 3.63
C THR A 303 8.87 0.99 3.00
N ASN A 304 8.42 2.19 3.40
CA ASN A 304 8.99 3.45 2.91
C ASN A 304 10.42 3.64 3.39
N LEU A 305 10.77 3.25 4.61
CA LEU A 305 12.16 3.30 5.07
C LEU A 305 13.08 2.44 4.18
N TYR A 306 12.70 1.20 3.87
CA TYR A 306 13.51 0.34 2.99
C TYR A 306 13.58 0.85 1.54
N TYR A 307 12.48 1.43 1.04
CA TYR A 307 12.44 1.95 -0.32
C TYR A 307 13.24 3.26 -0.46
N SER A 308 13.01 4.24 0.42
CA SER A 308 13.58 5.59 0.28
C SER A 308 15.08 5.62 0.55
N PHE A 309 15.56 4.93 1.59
CA PHE A 309 16.98 4.92 1.95
C PHE A 309 17.82 3.99 1.08
N ARG A 310 17.33 3.64 -0.12
CA ARG A 310 18.13 2.96 -1.16
C ARG A 310 18.84 3.94 -2.10
N GLU A 311 18.24 5.11 -2.32
CA GLU A 311 18.61 6.08 -3.38
C GLU A 311 19.41 7.28 -2.87
N VAL A 312 19.50 7.46 -1.56
CA VAL A 312 20.17 8.62 -0.96
C VAL A 312 21.69 8.43 -1.00
N THR A 313 22.41 9.32 -1.70
CA THR A 313 23.84 9.18 -1.99
C THR A 313 24.74 9.25 -0.76
N ASP A 314 24.25 9.82 0.34
CA ASP A 314 25.08 10.24 1.48
C ASP A 314 24.72 9.55 2.81
N ILE A 315 23.69 8.70 2.81
CA ILE A 315 23.24 7.96 3.98
C ILE A 315 23.32 6.46 3.65
N PRO A 316 23.91 5.63 4.55
CA PRO A 316 24.01 4.19 4.32
C PRO A 316 22.66 3.57 3.97
N LYS A 317 22.69 2.66 2.98
CA LYS A 317 21.50 1.90 2.60
C LYS A 317 20.94 1.13 3.80
N LEU A 318 19.62 1.10 3.94
CA LEU A 318 18.94 0.26 4.91
C LEU A 318 18.63 -1.11 4.28
N PRO A 319 19.39 -2.18 4.57
CA PRO A 319 19.19 -3.47 3.92
C PRO A 319 17.95 -4.19 4.46
N LEU A 320 17.15 -4.78 3.56
CA LEU A 320 16.02 -5.63 3.95
C LEU A 320 16.53 -7.00 4.45
N ARG A 321 16.68 -7.13 5.77
CA ARG A 321 17.16 -8.37 6.41
C ARG A 321 16.05 -9.42 6.55
N LEU A 322 16.45 -10.65 6.87
CA LEU A 322 15.56 -11.81 7.04
C LEU A 322 14.38 -11.54 7.98
N GLN A 323 14.66 -11.06 9.20
CA GLN A 323 13.62 -10.83 10.21
C GLN A 323 12.60 -9.77 9.77
N PRO A 324 13.00 -8.56 9.31
CA PRO A 324 12.06 -7.60 8.75
C PRO A 324 11.19 -8.14 7.62
N TYR A 325 11.81 -8.87 6.69
CA TYR A 325 11.10 -9.42 5.56
C TYR A 325 10.03 -10.43 5.99
N HIS A 326 10.36 -11.29 6.96
CA HIS A 326 9.39 -12.21 7.56
C HIS A 326 8.25 -11.45 8.25
N VAL A 327 8.53 -10.40 9.01
CA VAL A 327 7.50 -9.59 9.67
C VAL A 327 6.55 -8.95 8.65
N LEU A 328 7.06 -8.41 7.54
CA LEU A 328 6.22 -7.84 6.48
C LEU A 328 5.30 -8.91 5.87
N VAL A 329 5.84 -10.09 5.54
CA VAL A 329 5.06 -11.20 4.99
C VAL A 329 3.99 -11.70 5.95
N GLU A 330 4.32 -11.92 7.23
CA GLU A 330 3.36 -12.33 8.25
C GLU A 330 2.28 -11.27 8.51
N THR A 331 2.63 -9.98 8.41
CA THR A 331 1.66 -8.89 8.55
C THR A 331 0.65 -8.90 7.41
N LEU A 332 1.08 -9.10 6.16
CA LEU A 332 0.17 -9.23 5.01
C LEU A 332 -0.72 -10.47 5.12
N LEU A 333 -0.17 -11.60 5.58
CA LEU A 333 -0.94 -12.82 5.82
C LEU A 333 -2.05 -12.59 6.84
N SER A 334 -1.68 -12.18 8.04
CA SER A 334 -2.60 -12.00 9.17
C SER A 334 -3.63 -10.90 8.91
N SER A 335 -3.18 -9.75 8.41
CA SER A 335 -4.00 -8.54 8.35
C SER A 335 -4.72 -8.32 7.03
N CYS A 336 -4.30 -8.98 5.95
CA CYS A 336 -4.95 -8.89 4.64
C CYS A 336 -5.62 -10.20 4.23
N LEU A 337 -4.86 -11.29 4.18
CA LEU A 337 -5.30 -12.56 3.59
C LEU A 337 -6.15 -13.41 4.54
N GLN A 338 -5.91 -13.34 5.85
CA GLN A 338 -6.61 -14.15 6.86
C GLN A 338 -7.67 -13.37 7.65
N ARG A 339 -7.64 -12.04 7.60
CA ARG A 339 -8.57 -11.19 8.36
C ARG A 339 -9.99 -11.32 7.81
N LYS A 340 -10.90 -11.79 8.66
CA LYS A 340 -12.34 -11.72 8.40
C LYS A 340 -12.84 -10.29 8.70
N PRO A 341 -13.53 -9.62 7.77
CA PRO A 341 -14.09 -8.30 8.04
C PRO A 341 -15.15 -8.40 9.15
N LYS A 342 -15.10 -7.49 10.12
CA LYS A 342 -16.19 -7.28 11.07
C LYS A 342 -16.98 -6.06 10.62
N LEU A 343 -18.27 -6.25 10.39
CA LEU A 343 -19.20 -5.15 10.12
C LEU A 343 -19.44 -4.42 11.44
N GLN A 344 -18.97 -3.18 11.51
CA GLN A 344 -19.36 -2.21 12.54
C GLN A 344 -19.97 -1.02 11.82
N VAL A 345 -21.15 -0.58 12.24
CA VAL A 345 -21.78 0.62 11.68
C VAL A 345 -21.08 1.82 12.30
N ILE A 346 -20.42 2.61 11.47
CA ILE A 346 -19.65 3.80 11.85
C ILE A 346 -20.13 4.94 10.92
N SER A 347 -20.26 6.16 11.44
CA SER A 347 -20.64 7.34 10.64
C SER A 347 -19.69 7.55 9.46
N GLU A 348 -20.19 8.07 8.33
CA GLU A 348 -19.34 8.37 7.16
C GLU A 348 -18.33 9.50 7.44
N GLU A 349 -18.59 10.34 8.45
CA GLU A 349 -17.70 11.42 8.90
C GLU A 349 -16.46 10.89 9.63
N GLU A 350 -16.54 9.69 10.21
CA GLU A 350 -15.40 8.97 10.80
C GLU A 350 -14.69 8.11 9.75
N SER A 351 -14.29 8.76 8.64
CA SER A 351 -13.77 8.15 7.42
C SER A 351 -12.59 7.19 7.63
N GLU A 352 -11.77 7.39 8.67
CA GLU A 352 -10.58 6.57 8.91
C GLU A 352 -10.88 5.17 9.51
N PHE A 353 -12.08 4.99 10.10
CA PHE A 353 -12.48 3.72 10.73
C PHE A 353 -13.62 3.03 9.99
N HIS A 354 -14.25 3.74 9.06
CA HIS A 354 -15.37 3.22 8.31
C HIS A 354 -14.97 1.92 7.57
N PRO A 355 -15.73 0.81 7.73
CA PRO A 355 -15.38 -0.50 7.17
C PRO A 355 -15.08 -0.48 5.66
N LYS A 356 -15.68 0.45 4.92
CA LYS A 356 -15.44 0.66 3.47
C LYS A 356 -13.96 0.86 3.11
N HIS A 357 -13.15 1.41 4.01
CA HIS A 357 -11.73 1.68 3.73
C HIS A 357 -10.80 0.50 4.07
N ILE A 358 -11.28 -0.52 4.78
CA ILE A 358 -10.43 -1.64 5.21
C ILE A 358 -9.82 -2.38 4.02
N ILE A 359 -10.61 -2.64 2.98
CA ILE A 359 -10.08 -3.26 1.75
C ILE A 359 -9.04 -2.35 1.12
N SER A 360 -9.30 -1.05 1.04
CA SER A 360 -8.33 -0.08 0.51
C SER A 360 -7.02 -0.06 1.31
N TYR A 361 -7.07 -0.23 2.63
CA TYR A 361 -5.87 -0.34 3.47
C TYR A 361 -5.07 -1.59 3.15
N GLN A 362 -5.74 -2.72 3.03
CA GLN A 362 -5.12 -4.00 2.66
C GLN A 362 -4.47 -3.91 1.26
N ARG A 363 -5.17 -3.32 0.29
CA ARG A 363 -4.63 -3.05 -1.06
C ARG A 363 -3.40 -2.16 -1.04
N SER A 364 -3.44 -1.08 -0.26
CA SER A 364 -2.30 -0.16 -0.13
C SER A 364 -1.06 -0.84 0.44
N MET A 365 -1.23 -1.73 1.43
CA MET A 365 -0.13 -2.53 1.96
C MET A 365 0.46 -3.48 0.89
N PHE A 366 -0.38 -4.16 0.11
CA PHE A 366 0.07 -4.99 -1.01
C PHE A 366 0.82 -4.20 -2.07
N ASN A 367 0.30 -3.04 -2.46
CA ASN A 367 0.93 -2.18 -3.46
C ASN A 367 2.30 -1.69 -2.98
N SER A 368 2.41 -1.26 -1.72
CA SER A 368 3.70 -0.84 -1.15
C SER A 368 4.71 -1.98 -1.07
N PHE A 369 4.25 -3.17 -0.67
CA PHE A 369 5.09 -4.36 -0.66
C PHE A 369 5.53 -4.75 -2.08
N THR A 370 4.65 -4.69 -3.07
CA THR A 370 4.98 -4.97 -4.48
C THR A 370 5.99 -3.97 -5.02
N MET A 371 5.84 -2.68 -4.69
CA MET A 371 6.78 -1.63 -5.08
C MET A 371 8.19 -1.88 -4.52
N LEU A 372 8.29 -2.39 -3.28
CA LEU A 372 9.55 -2.79 -2.67
C LEU A 372 10.28 -3.88 -3.48
N HIS A 373 9.53 -4.75 -4.18
CA HIS A 373 10.06 -5.85 -5.00
C HIS A 373 10.13 -5.50 -6.50
N SER A 374 9.81 -4.26 -6.86
CA SER A 374 9.83 -3.79 -8.24
C SER A 374 11.20 -3.18 -8.63
N THR A 375 12.27 -3.62 -7.96
CA THR A 375 13.66 -3.21 -8.22
C THR A 375 14.60 -4.38 -7.98
N LYS A 376 15.72 -4.45 -8.72
CA LYS A 376 16.78 -5.45 -8.48
C LYS A 376 17.68 -5.10 -7.30
N ASP A 377 17.65 -3.86 -6.84
CA ASP A 377 18.57 -3.33 -5.82
C ASP A 377 18.24 -3.79 -4.39
N ILE A 378 17.04 -4.34 -4.19
CA ILE A 378 16.60 -4.88 -2.90
C ILE A 378 16.74 -6.39 -2.96
N GLU A 379 17.80 -6.90 -2.36
CA GLU A 379 18.00 -8.35 -2.26
C GLU A 379 16.95 -8.98 -1.34
N LEU A 380 16.31 -10.05 -1.81
CA LEU A 380 15.33 -10.78 -1.02
C LEU A 380 16.06 -11.81 -0.14
N PRO A 381 15.93 -11.73 1.19
CA PRO A 381 16.74 -12.53 2.09
C PRO A 381 16.26 -13.98 2.21
N SER A 382 15.04 -14.31 1.76
CA SER A 382 14.48 -15.66 1.85
C SER A 382 13.31 -15.91 0.88
N PRO A 383 12.92 -17.17 0.66
CA PRO A 383 11.73 -17.50 -0.12
C PRO A 383 10.40 -17.35 0.65
N VAL A 384 10.35 -16.74 1.85
CA VAL A 384 9.16 -16.79 2.74
C VAL A 384 7.87 -16.27 2.09
N ALA A 385 7.98 -15.44 1.04
CA ALA A 385 6.86 -14.96 0.25
C ALA A 385 6.04 -16.08 -0.42
N TRP A 386 6.53 -17.33 -0.45
CA TRP A 386 5.75 -18.50 -0.83
C TRP A 386 4.41 -18.59 -0.07
N LYS A 387 4.37 -18.12 1.19
CA LYS A 387 3.15 -18.07 2.00
C LYS A 387 2.09 -17.11 1.45
N LEU A 388 2.51 -16.05 0.75
CA LEU A 388 1.60 -15.15 0.04
C LEU A 388 1.17 -15.80 -1.28
N CYS A 389 2.13 -16.29 -2.07
CA CYS A 389 1.87 -16.89 -3.38
C CYS A 389 0.96 -18.12 -3.31
N MET A 390 0.97 -18.90 -2.22
CA MET A 390 0.05 -20.05 -2.06
C MET A 390 -1.43 -19.66 -2.01
N ARG A 391 -1.76 -18.38 -1.80
CA ARG A 391 -3.14 -17.86 -1.84
C ARG A 391 -3.60 -17.53 -3.26
N TYR A 392 -2.68 -17.45 -4.22
CA TYR A 392 -3.03 -17.32 -5.62
C TYR A 392 -3.48 -18.67 -6.17
N GLY A 393 -4.68 -18.71 -6.75
CA GLY A 393 -5.32 -19.96 -7.21
C GLY A 393 -6.06 -20.75 -6.12
N ALA A 394 -5.98 -20.35 -4.84
CA ALA A 394 -6.83 -20.89 -3.78
C ALA A 394 -8.18 -20.14 -3.78
N THR A 395 -9.20 -20.67 -4.47
CA THR A 395 -10.62 -20.22 -4.52
C THR A 395 -10.87 -18.70 -4.45
N THR A 396 -11.26 -18.07 -5.57
CA THR A 396 -11.69 -16.64 -5.71
C THR A 396 -11.27 -15.71 -4.57
N HIS A 397 -9.95 -15.58 -4.35
CA HIS A 397 -9.45 -14.73 -3.29
C HIS A 397 -9.63 -13.26 -3.69
N LYS A 398 -10.18 -12.43 -2.80
CA LYS A 398 -10.41 -10.97 -3.02
C LYS A 398 -9.16 -10.13 -3.34
N PHE A 399 -7.97 -10.74 -3.33
CA PHE A 399 -6.68 -10.10 -3.56
C PHE A 399 -5.87 -10.80 -4.66
N ALA A 400 -6.55 -11.47 -5.60
CA ALA A 400 -5.90 -12.19 -6.69
C ALA A 400 -5.07 -11.26 -7.59
N ASP A 401 -5.59 -10.07 -7.89
CA ASP A 401 -4.92 -9.06 -8.73
C ASP A 401 -3.66 -8.51 -8.07
N GLU A 402 -3.72 -8.25 -6.77
CA GLU A 402 -2.58 -7.78 -5.98
C GLU A 402 -1.48 -8.86 -5.87
N LEU A 403 -1.88 -10.13 -5.68
CA LEU A 403 -0.94 -11.27 -5.70
C LEU A 403 -0.32 -11.48 -7.08
N PHE A 404 -1.11 -11.35 -8.15
CA PHE A 404 -0.63 -11.42 -9.52
C PHE A 404 0.42 -10.33 -9.78
N SER A 405 0.11 -9.08 -9.45
CA SER A 405 1.02 -7.94 -9.58
C SER A 405 2.33 -8.14 -8.80
N PHE A 406 2.23 -8.68 -7.58
CA PHE A 406 3.39 -9.03 -6.76
C PHE A 406 4.27 -10.10 -7.43
N MET A 407 3.68 -11.18 -7.94
CA MET A 407 4.44 -12.23 -8.63
C MET A 407 5.08 -11.72 -9.93
N GLN A 408 4.42 -10.82 -10.66
CA GLN A 408 5.02 -10.16 -11.83
C GLN A 408 6.27 -9.36 -11.46
N ALA A 409 6.22 -8.58 -10.37
CA ALA A 409 7.38 -7.85 -9.87
C ALA A 409 8.53 -8.80 -9.50
N LEU A 410 8.22 -9.90 -8.81
CA LEU A 410 9.21 -10.92 -8.46
C LEU A 410 9.88 -11.56 -9.68
N ILE A 411 9.15 -11.86 -10.76
CA ILE A 411 9.78 -12.42 -11.97
C ILE A 411 10.68 -11.40 -12.65
N LYS A 412 10.16 -10.17 -12.82
CA LYS A 412 10.88 -9.12 -13.54
C LYS A 412 12.20 -8.74 -12.86
N HIS A 413 12.22 -8.71 -11.52
CA HIS A 413 13.36 -8.21 -10.75
C HIS A 413 14.12 -9.30 -9.96
N HIS A 414 13.47 -10.42 -9.64
CA HIS A 414 13.99 -11.45 -8.73
C HIS A 414 13.74 -12.89 -9.23
N SER A 415 13.79 -13.14 -10.54
CA SER A 415 13.43 -14.42 -11.19
C SER A 415 14.05 -15.66 -10.53
N LYS A 416 15.33 -15.61 -10.16
CA LYS A 416 16.04 -16.71 -9.47
C LYS A 416 15.38 -17.07 -8.13
N ILE A 417 15.02 -16.05 -7.35
CA ILE A 417 14.35 -16.23 -6.06
C ILE A 417 12.88 -16.63 -6.27
N PHE A 418 12.22 -16.11 -7.30
CA PHE A 418 10.86 -16.54 -7.66
C PHE A 418 10.77 -18.05 -7.96
N ALA A 419 11.74 -18.60 -8.69
CA ALA A 419 11.81 -20.05 -8.92
C ALA A 419 11.91 -20.83 -7.60
N HIS A 420 12.72 -20.33 -6.66
CA HIS A 420 12.87 -20.92 -5.33
C HIS A 420 11.58 -20.78 -4.50
N ILE A 421 10.93 -19.62 -4.51
CA ILE A 421 9.62 -19.37 -3.89
C ILE A 421 8.59 -20.39 -4.38
N SER A 422 8.50 -20.58 -5.71
CA SER A 422 7.55 -21.49 -6.34
C SER A 422 7.81 -22.95 -5.94
N ALA A 423 9.08 -23.37 -5.91
CA ALA A 423 9.43 -24.72 -5.47
C ALA A 423 9.11 -24.95 -3.97
N VAL A 424 9.41 -23.95 -3.12
CA VAL A 424 9.09 -24.03 -1.68
C VAL A 424 7.58 -24.04 -1.46
N LEU A 425 6.80 -23.30 -2.27
CA LEU A 425 5.35 -23.34 -2.26
C LEU A 425 4.84 -24.76 -2.53
N ILE A 426 5.25 -25.38 -3.65
CA ILE A 426 4.79 -26.72 -4.05
C ILE A 426 5.11 -27.75 -2.95
N TYR A 427 6.32 -27.70 -2.41
CA TYR A 427 6.73 -28.57 -1.30
C TYR A 427 5.86 -28.37 -0.05
N ASN A 428 5.51 -27.13 0.30
CA ASN A 428 4.76 -26.84 1.51
C ASN A 428 3.24 -26.99 1.39
N LEU A 429 2.65 -27.05 0.19
CA LEU A 429 1.20 -27.21 0.01
C LEU A 429 0.64 -28.46 0.71
N TYR A 430 1.43 -29.54 0.77
CA TYR A 430 1.04 -30.81 1.40
C TYR A 430 1.31 -30.87 2.91
N ASN A 431 2.06 -29.90 3.44
CA ASN A 431 2.48 -29.84 4.84
C ASN A 431 1.70 -28.80 5.66
N GLN A 432 0.60 -28.27 5.12
CA GLN A 432 -0.21 -27.24 5.77
C GLN A 432 -0.96 -27.78 7.00
N LYS A 433 -1.17 -26.89 7.98
CA LYS A 433 -2.00 -27.15 9.15
C LYS A 433 -3.04 -26.02 9.28
N PRO A 434 -4.35 -26.29 9.12
CA PRO A 434 -4.95 -27.58 8.75
C PRO A 434 -4.58 -28.02 7.31
N PRO A 435 -4.64 -29.33 6.99
CA PRO A 435 -4.37 -29.83 5.64
C PRO A 435 -5.30 -29.23 4.60
N LEU A 436 -4.78 -28.95 3.40
CA LEU A 436 -5.57 -28.54 2.24
C LEU A 436 -6.16 -29.75 1.52
N THR A 437 -7.31 -29.58 0.86
CA THR A 437 -7.87 -30.61 -0.01
C THR A 437 -7.03 -30.73 -1.28
N ILE A 438 -7.07 -31.91 -1.91
CA ILE A 438 -6.34 -32.18 -3.16
C ILE A 438 -6.75 -31.19 -4.26
N ASP A 439 -8.05 -30.88 -4.39
CA ASP A 439 -8.56 -29.94 -5.39
C ASP A 439 -8.00 -28.53 -5.21
N VAL A 440 -7.86 -28.05 -3.97
CA VAL A 440 -7.26 -26.74 -3.68
C VAL A 440 -5.78 -26.74 -4.03
N ILE A 441 -5.06 -27.82 -3.69
CA ILE A 441 -3.63 -27.97 -4.03
C ILE A 441 -3.45 -27.95 -5.55
N GLN A 442 -4.24 -28.73 -6.29
CA GLN A 442 -4.19 -28.77 -7.75
C GLN A 442 -4.52 -27.39 -8.34
N SER A 443 -5.58 -26.73 -7.86
CA SER A 443 -5.96 -25.38 -8.30
C SER A 443 -4.85 -24.34 -8.11
N VAL A 444 -4.16 -24.37 -6.97
CA VAL A 444 -3.01 -23.48 -6.72
C VAL A 444 -1.87 -23.78 -7.70
N ILE A 445 -1.51 -25.05 -7.88
CA ILE A 445 -0.43 -25.46 -8.79
C ILE A 445 -0.76 -25.09 -10.25
N SER A 446 -1.97 -25.36 -10.70
CA SER A 446 -2.45 -24.99 -12.04
C SER A 446 -2.44 -23.47 -12.24
N ALA A 447 -2.85 -22.68 -11.24
CA ALA A 447 -2.80 -21.23 -11.34
C ALA A 447 -1.36 -20.71 -11.42
N GLN A 448 -0.43 -21.26 -10.64
CA GLN A 448 0.99 -20.90 -10.70
C GLN A 448 1.61 -21.27 -12.05
N LYS A 449 1.30 -22.45 -12.61
CA LYS A 449 1.75 -22.86 -13.94
C LYS A 449 1.18 -21.96 -15.03
N SER A 450 -0.14 -21.73 -15.02
CA SER A 450 -0.79 -20.83 -15.98
C SER A 450 -0.22 -19.42 -15.94
N PHE A 451 0.15 -18.94 -14.75
CA PHE A 451 0.80 -17.65 -14.60
C PHE A 451 2.18 -17.63 -15.29
N ILE A 452 3.00 -18.68 -15.09
CA ILE A 452 4.31 -18.80 -15.73
C ILE A 452 4.19 -18.91 -17.26
N ASP A 453 3.23 -19.70 -17.75
CA ASP A 453 3.03 -19.91 -19.19
C ASP A 453 2.63 -18.65 -19.95
N GLN A 454 2.00 -17.70 -19.26
CA GLN A 454 1.57 -16.41 -19.82
C GLN A 454 2.67 -15.34 -19.81
N LEU A 455 3.86 -15.64 -19.28
CA LEU A 455 4.95 -14.68 -19.24
C LEU A 455 5.56 -14.45 -20.63
N PRO A 456 6.06 -13.23 -20.92
CA PRO A 456 6.87 -12.95 -22.10
C PRO A 456 8.05 -13.91 -22.28
N VAL A 457 8.40 -14.20 -23.54
CA VAL A 457 9.51 -15.11 -23.93
C VAL A 457 10.85 -14.71 -23.27
N GLU A 458 11.07 -13.42 -23.06
CA GLU A 458 12.26 -12.86 -22.40
C GLU A 458 12.48 -13.39 -20.97
N HIS A 459 11.42 -13.82 -20.29
CA HIS A 459 11.49 -14.40 -18.94
C HIS A 459 11.70 -15.92 -18.94
N THR A 460 11.93 -16.51 -20.13
CA THR A 460 12.20 -17.94 -20.35
C THR A 460 11.27 -18.88 -19.54
N PRO A 461 9.95 -18.85 -19.79
CA PRO A 461 8.95 -19.60 -19.01
C PRO A 461 9.28 -21.10 -18.87
N THR A 462 9.72 -21.73 -19.96
CA THR A 462 10.15 -23.13 -20.01
C THR A 462 11.28 -23.42 -19.01
N LEU A 463 12.32 -22.58 -18.99
CA LEU A 463 13.45 -22.71 -18.08
C LEU A 463 13.03 -22.48 -16.62
N LEU A 464 12.10 -21.57 -16.39
CA LEU A 464 11.53 -21.32 -15.06
C LEU A 464 10.80 -22.56 -14.54
N CYS A 465 9.93 -23.18 -15.37
CA CYS A 465 9.23 -24.42 -15.04
C CYS A 465 10.20 -25.55 -14.71
N VAL A 466 11.21 -25.76 -15.54
CA VAL A 466 12.31 -26.71 -15.29
C VAL A 466 12.96 -26.46 -13.93
N THR A 467 13.35 -25.21 -13.67
CA THR A 467 14.07 -24.85 -12.45
C THR A 467 13.23 -25.13 -11.21
N VAL A 468 11.92 -24.85 -11.28
CA VAL A 468 10.97 -25.18 -10.21
C VAL A 468 10.93 -26.69 -9.99
N VAL A 469 10.79 -27.50 -11.04
CA VAL A 469 10.72 -28.97 -10.94
C VAL A 469 11.99 -29.54 -10.30
N LEU A 470 13.16 -29.17 -10.81
CA LEU A 470 14.44 -29.65 -10.29
C LEU A 470 14.64 -29.27 -8.82
N ARG A 471 14.24 -28.05 -8.42
CA ARG A 471 14.30 -27.60 -7.02
C ARG A 471 13.36 -28.38 -6.11
N VAL A 472 12.15 -28.70 -6.57
CA VAL A 472 11.22 -29.56 -5.80
C VAL A 472 11.84 -30.94 -5.60
N LEU A 473 12.39 -31.55 -6.63
CA LEU A 473 13.06 -32.86 -6.53
C LEU A 473 14.25 -32.83 -5.56
N GLN A 474 15.06 -31.76 -5.57
CA GLN A 474 16.14 -31.56 -4.61
C GLN A 474 15.63 -31.46 -3.16
N PHE A 475 14.54 -30.74 -2.91
CA PHE A 475 13.94 -30.66 -1.57
C PHE A 475 13.43 -32.01 -1.09
N LEU A 476 12.78 -32.77 -1.97
CA LEU A 476 12.32 -34.12 -1.67
C LEU A 476 13.48 -35.05 -1.34
N GLN A 477 14.57 -35.00 -2.11
CA GLN A 477 15.77 -35.77 -1.83
C GLN A 477 16.35 -35.42 -0.45
N GLN A 478 16.45 -34.14 -0.12
CA GLN A 478 16.91 -33.70 1.20
C GLN A 478 15.98 -34.14 2.33
N ALA A 479 14.66 -34.15 2.10
CA ALA A 479 13.68 -34.64 3.07
C ALA A 479 13.82 -36.15 3.30
N LEU A 480 14.08 -36.94 2.25
CA LEU A 480 14.35 -38.38 2.37
C LEU A 480 15.63 -38.68 3.17
N ILE A 481 16.65 -37.82 3.09
CA ILE A 481 17.89 -37.94 3.87
C ILE A 481 17.67 -37.58 5.35
N LYS A 482 16.93 -36.51 5.63
CA LYS A 482 16.84 -35.93 6.97
C LYS A 482 15.70 -36.49 7.83
N ILE A 483 14.62 -36.95 7.21
CA ILE A 483 13.39 -37.35 7.89
C ILE A 483 13.26 -38.87 7.74
N PRO A 484 13.19 -39.64 8.84
CA PRO A 484 13.01 -41.09 8.74
C PRO A 484 11.63 -41.43 8.14
N PRO A 485 11.47 -42.61 7.53
CA PRO A 485 10.16 -43.08 7.11
C PRO A 485 9.25 -43.26 8.34
N ILE A 486 8.11 -42.59 8.37
CA ILE A 486 7.10 -42.71 9.44
C ILE A 486 5.85 -43.38 8.86
N THR A 487 5.26 -44.30 9.61
CA THR A 487 3.99 -44.97 9.27
C THR A 487 2.88 -43.93 9.10
N GLY A 488 2.29 -43.86 7.90
CA GLY A 488 1.24 -42.88 7.56
C GLY A 488 1.74 -41.53 7.02
N GLY A 489 3.05 -41.28 7.02
CA GLY A 489 3.66 -40.11 6.38
C GLY A 489 4.07 -40.40 4.93
N ASN A 490 3.98 -39.41 4.05
CA ASN A 490 4.49 -39.52 2.68
C ASN A 490 5.33 -38.28 2.35
N ARG A 491 6.66 -38.43 2.40
CA ARG A 491 7.60 -37.34 2.14
C ARG A 491 7.59 -36.89 0.67
N LEU A 492 7.03 -37.72 -0.22
CA LEU A 492 7.00 -37.51 -1.68
C LEU A 492 5.64 -37.01 -2.21
N MET A 493 4.72 -36.55 -1.35
CA MET A 493 3.41 -36.08 -1.80
C MET A 493 3.48 -34.92 -2.81
N ALA A 494 4.53 -34.10 -2.77
CA ALA A 494 4.72 -33.01 -3.72
C ALA A 494 4.81 -33.47 -5.19
N LEU A 495 5.16 -34.75 -5.43
CA LEU A 495 5.22 -35.33 -6.77
C LEU A 495 3.83 -35.44 -7.44
N LYS A 496 2.74 -35.55 -6.67
CA LYS A 496 1.40 -35.88 -7.19
C LYS A 496 0.94 -34.97 -8.32
N HIS A 497 1.25 -33.67 -8.24
CA HIS A 497 0.85 -32.67 -9.23
C HIS A 497 2.05 -31.95 -9.86
N LEU A 498 3.28 -32.44 -9.62
CA LEU A 498 4.47 -31.82 -10.18
C LEU A 498 4.52 -31.99 -11.71
N TYR A 499 3.86 -33.01 -12.24
CA TYR A 499 3.76 -33.28 -13.69
C TYR A 499 3.12 -32.12 -14.46
N LEU A 500 2.25 -31.31 -13.83
CA LEU A 500 1.64 -30.13 -14.43
C LEU A 500 2.68 -29.10 -14.90
N TYR A 501 3.84 -29.02 -14.22
CA TYR A 501 4.94 -28.14 -14.65
C TYR A 501 5.72 -28.69 -15.84
N THR A 502 5.58 -29.99 -16.11
CA THR A 502 6.24 -30.68 -17.24
C THR A 502 5.33 -30.85 -18.45
N GLU A 503 4.02 -30.58 -18.32
CA GLU A 503 3.09 -30.53 -19.44
C GLU A 503 3.47 -29.41 -20.42
N ASN A 504 3.54 -29.76 -21.71
CA ASN A 504 3.81 -28.85 -22.83
C ASN A 504 5.20 -28.18 -22.84
N LEU A 505 6.19 -28.73 -22.11
CA LEU A 505 7.59 -28.34 -22.33
C LEU A 505 8.00 -28.81 -23.74
N ASN A 506 7.89 -27.94 -24.75
CA ASN A 506 8.36 -28.21 -26.12
C ASN A 506 9.89 -28.31 -26.09
N VAL A 507 10.38 -29.55 -26.16
CA VAL A 507 11.79 -29.93 -26.05
C VAL A 507 12.49 -29.69 -27.39
N SER A 508 12.74 -28.44 -27.76
CA SER A 508 13.45 -28.14 -29.02
C SER A 508 14.67 -27.23 -28.90
N ASP A 509 15.11 -26.86 -27.70
CA ASP A 509 16.48 -26.36 -27.48
C ASP A 509 17.00 -26.97 -26.16
N ASP A 510 17.91 -27.95 -26.30
CA ASP A 510 18.60 -28.72 -25.26
C ASP A 510 17.75 -29.59 -24.31
N ASN A 511 18.05 -30.89 -24.28
CA ASN A 511 17.30 -31.93 -23.57
C ASN A 511 17.31 -31.75 -22.03
N VAL A 512 16.32 -31.03 -21.47
CA VAL A 512 16.15 -30.86 -20.01
C VAL A 512 15.31 -31.97 -19.35
N LEU A 513 14.51 -32.68 -20.15
CA LEU A 513 13.68 -33.79 -19.67
C LEU A 513 14.52 -34.96 -19.10
N PRO A 514 15.68 -35.34 -19.68
CA PRO A 514 16.61 -36.27 -19.07
C PRO A 514 17.08 -35.85 -17.68
N ASP A 515 17.48 -34.59 -17.46
CA ASP A 515 17.93 -34.11 -16.14
C ASP A 515 16.83 -34.26 -15.08
N ILE A 516 15.59 -33.92 -15.43
CA ILE A 516 14.43 -34.10 -14.55
C ILE A 516 14.21 -35.60 -14.24
N ARG A 517 14.32 -36.46 -15.25
CA ARG A 517 14.16 -37.92 -15.10
C ARG A 517 15.26 -38.51 -14.24
N ASP A 518 16.51 -38.12 -14.43
CA ASP A 518 17.66 -38.62 -13.68
C ASP A 518 17.60 -38.17 -12.22
N GLN A 519 17.26 -36.91 -11.97
CA GLN A 519 17.03 -36.40 -10.61
C GLN A 519 15.84 -37.09 -9.93
N ALA A 520 14.78 -37.43 -10.66
CA ALA A 520 13.64 -38.17 -10.13
C ALA A 520 14.00 -39.64 -9.82
N LYS A 521 14.75 -40.31 -10.70
CA LYS A 521 15.26 -41.67 -10.48
C LYS A 521 16.19 -41.75 -9.27
N ALA A 522 16.99 -40.72 -9.01
CA ALA A 522 17.87 -40.67 -7.84
C ALA A 522 17.09 -40.80 -6.51
N LEU A 523 15.78 -40.45 -6.47
CA LEU A 523 14.93 -40.65 -5.29
C LEU A 523 14.71 -42.14 -4.96
N GLN A 524 14.85 -43.05 -5.95
CA GLN A 524 14.73 -44.51 -5.76
C GLN A 524 15.88 -45.08 -4.93
N ASN A 525 17.01 -44.37 -4.82
CA ASN A 525 18.19 -44.80 -4.06
C ASN A 525 18.02 -44.65 -2.54
N HIS A 526 16.86 -44.18 -2.07
CA HIS A 526 16.55 -43.95 -0.66
C HIS A 526 15.54 -44.99 -0.13
N ILE A 527 15.46 -45.12 1.19
CA ILE A 527 14.47 -45.98 1.85
C ILE A 527 13.08 -45.33 1.75
N LEU A 528 12.18 -45.97 1.00
CA LEU A 528 10.81 -45.51 0.71
C LEU A 528 9.78 -46.49 1.29
N ASN A 529 8.69 -45.95 1.86
CA ASN A 529 7.51 -46.76 2.20
C ASN A 529 6.62 -47.00 0.96
N ASN A 530 5.63 -47.90 1.07
CA ASN A 530 4.75 -48.27 -0.05
C ASN A 530 4.04 -47.06 -0.69
N GLY A 531 3.60 -46.09 0.12
CA GLY A 531 2.93 -44.88 -0.38
C GLY A 531 3.87 -43.95 -1.14
N GLU A 532 5.11 -43.83 -0.69
CA GLU A 532 6.18 -43.07 -1.35
C GLU A 532 6.59 -43.73 -2.67
N GLN A 533 6.72 -45.07 -2.71
CA GLN A 533 6.99 -45.83 -3.92
C GLN A 533 5.90 -45.66 -4.97
N MET A 534 4.62 -45.71 -4.57
CA MET A 534 3.50 -45.47 -5.48
C MET A 534 3.52 -44.04 -6.04
N CYS A 535 3.76 -43.03 -5.21
CA CYS A 535 3.86 -41.64 -5.67
C CYS A 535 5.01 -41.44 -6.67
N LEU A 536 6.18 -42.01 -6.39
CA LEU A 536 7.33 -41.91 -7.30
C LEU A 536 7.09 -42.65 -8.62
N LYS A 537 6.50 -43.85 -8.57
CA LYS A 537 6.15 -44.63 -9.78
C LYS A 537 5.16 -43.88 -10.66
N ALA A 538 4.11 -43.30 -10.08
CA ALA A 538 3.13 -42.51 -10.81
C ALA A 538 3.77 -41.28 -11.48
N TYR A 539 4.66 -40.58 -10.78
CA TYR A 539 5.37 -39.42 -11.34
C TYR A 539 6.34 -39.83 -12.46
N LEU A 540 7.15 -40.88 -12.28
CA LEU A 540 8.04 -41.39 -13.33
C LEU A 540 7.26 -41.85 -14.57
N TYR A 541 6.11 -42.49 -14.39
CA TYR A 541 5.21 -42.84 -15.49
C TYR A 541 4.70 -41.60 -16.24
N SER A 542 4.30 -40.55 -15.52
CA SER A 542 3.87 -39.28 -16.15
C SER A 542 4.98 -38.58 -16.95
N LEU A 543 6.26 -38.85 -16.62
CA LEU A 543 7.42 -38.37 -17.37
C LEU A 543 7.80 -39.28 -18.55
N GLY A 544 7.05 -40.35 -18.82
CA GLY A 544 7.35 -41.34 -19.86
C GLY A 544 8.53 -42.27 -19.53
N VAL A 545 8.84 -42.48 -18.24
CA VAL A 545 9.86 -43.43 -17.80
C VAL A 545 9.20 -44.78 -17.54
N ASN A 546 9.56 -45.80 -18.33
CA ASN A 546 9.16 -47.18 -18.06
C ASN A 546 9.81 -47.65 -16.76
N THR A 547 8.98 -47.87 -15.73
CA THR A 547 9.41 -48.53 -14.50
C THR A 547 9.21 -50.03 -14.70
N GLU A 548 10.14 -50.66 -15.42
CA GLU A 548 10.22 -52.12 -15.39
C GLU A 548 10.49 -52.55 -13.95
N THR A 549 9.57 -53.37 -13.44
CA THR A 549 9.76 -54.15 -12.24
C THR A 549 10.99 -55.03 -12.44
N ASN A 550 12.11 -54.70 -11.78
CA ASN A 550 13.09 -55.71 -11.43
C ASN A 550 12.43 -56.67 -10.43
N GLY A 551 11.67 -57.63 -10.98
CA GLY A 551 11.48 -58.93 -10.36
C GLY A 551 12.62 -59.84 -10.83
N GLY A 552 13.30 -60.47 -9.86
CA GLY A 552 14.39 -61.44 -10.05
C GLY A 552 15.75 -60.79 -9.76
N ILE A 553 16.50 -61.17 -8.72
CA ILE A 553 16.54 -62.40 -7.90
C ILE A 553 16.68 -62.00 -6.42
#